data_AF-A0A031LLW6-F1
#
_entry.id   AF-A0A031LLW6-F1
#
_cell.length_a   1.000
_cell.length_b   1.000
_cell.length_c   1.000
_cell.angle_alpha   90.00
_cell.angle_beta   90.00
_cell.angle_gamma   90.00
#
_symmetry.space_group_name_H-M   'P 1'
#
loop_
_entity.id
_entity.type
_entity.pdbx_description
1 polymer ?
#
loop_
_entity_poly.entity_id
_entity_poly.type
_entity_poly.pdbx_seq_one_letter_code
_entity_poly.pdbx_strand_id
1 'polypeptide(L)'
;MFKVIFKVMGNPATNSLASLKRADFIPLIRRSNGQIEYYIALYRGSNLPELKEAITDLAFLLSKEGKKGDKDFATIYAVEDKYIGKGLGGFLGAGIGYQIGGFAGLLLGFVGGILAGELADIIAGEKLVGVVEWPILSYY
;
A
#
# COMPACT_ATOMS: atom_id res chain seq x y z
N MET A 1 15.40 -1.42 2.00
CA MET A 1 14.31 -0.70 1.32
C MET A 1 12.99 -1.09 1.96
N PHE A 2 11.92 -0.30 1.77
CA PHE A 2 10.58 -0.66 2.22
C PHE A 2 9.59 -0.75 1.06
N LYS A 3 8.71 -1.75 1.13
CA LYS A 3 7.46 -1.81 0.37
C LYS A 3 6.34 -1.31 1.28
N VAL A 4 5.51 -0.42 0.76
CA VAL A 4 4.37 0.13 1.49
C VAL A 4 3.11 -0.05 0.67
N ILE A 5 2.07 -0.58 1.31
CA ILE A 5 0.73 -0.68 0.75
C ILE A 5 -0.11 0.42 1.38
N PHE A 6 -0.54 1.39 0.58
CA PHE A 6 -1.42 2.48 1.02
C PHE A 6 -2.88 2.19 0.68
N LYS A 7 -3.77 2.52 1.62
CA LYS A 7 -5.22 2.51 1.43
C LYS A 7 -5.76 3.91 1.66
N VAL A 8 -6.16 4.57 0.57
CA VAL A 8 -6.62 5.96 0.55
C VAL A 8 -8.09 6.02 0.18
N MET A 9 -8.88 6.75 0.95
CA MET A 9 -10.30 6.98 0.69
C MET A 9 -10.52 8.37 0.11
N GLY A 10 -11.40 8.51 -0.89
CA GLY A 10 -11.88 9.80 -1.36
C GLY A 10 -12.48 9.75 -2.77
N ASN A 11 -12.49 10.89 -3.45
CA ASN A 11 -13.19 11.00 -4.74
C ASN A 11 -12.53 10.14 -5.83
N PRO A 12 -13.25 9.20 -6.48
CA PRO A 12 -12.72 8.34 -7.56
C PRO A 12 -12.20 9.08 -8.79
N ALA A 13 -12.68 10.31 -9.04
CA ALA A 13 -12.26 11.12 -10.17
C ALA A 13 -10.82 11.66 -10.04
N THR A 14 -10.24 11.59 -8.84
CA THR A 14 -8.89 12.10 -8.54
C THR A 14 -8.01 10.96 -8.05
N ASN A 15 -6.77 10.90 -8.52
CA ASN A 15 -5.81 9.88 -8.10
C ASN A 15 -4.68 10.48 -7.27
N SER A 16 -4.09 9.64 -6.44
CA SER A 16 -3.08 9.99 -5.44
C SER A 16 -1.64 9.81 -5.94
N LEU A 17 -1.43 9.44 -7.21
CA LEU A 17 -0.09 9.09 -7.74
C LEU A 17 0.89 10.26 -7.69
N ALA A 18 0.42 11.47 -7.98
CA ALA A 18 1.24 12.67 -7.91
C ALA A 18 1.71 12.92 -6.46
N SER A 19 0.81 12.77 -5.49
CA SER A 19 1.09 12.93 -4.07
C SER A 19 2.07 11.87 -3.55
N LEU A 20 1.91 10.60 -3.95
CA LEU A 20 2.90 9.55 -3.64
C LEU A 20 4.30 9.92 -4.14
N LYS A 21 4.41 10.35 -5.40
CA LYS A 21 5.70 10.74 -5.98
C LYS A 21 6.33 11.96 -5.30
N ARG A 22 5.51 12.94 -4.88
CA ARG A 22 5.97 14.12 -4.13
C ARG A 22 6.49 13.78 -2.73
N ALA A 23 5.99 12.70 -2.13
CA ALA A 23 6.45 12.17 -0.85
C ALA A 23 7.54 11.09 -1.01
N ASP A 24 8.28 11.11 -2.13
CA ASP A 24 9.40 10.20 -2.44
C ASP A 24 9.06 8.70 -2.52
N PHE A 25 7.78 8.36 -2.68
CA PHE A 25 7.37 6.99 -2.97
C PHE A 25 7.43 6.69 -4.47
N ILE A 26 7.89 5.49 -4.80
CA ILE A 26 7.90 4.95 -6.16
C ILE A 26 6.68 4.04 -6.31
N PRO A 27 5.55 4.52 -6.88
CA PRO A 27 4.36 3.69 -7.06
C PRO A 27 4.63 2.60 -8.11
N LEU A 28 4.26 1.37 -7.78
CA LEU A 28 4.40 0.20 -8.63
C LEU A 28 3.05 -0.23 -9.20
N ILE A 29 2.05 -0.34 -8.33
CA ILE A 29 0.70 -0.81 -8.67
C ILE A 29 -0.32 0.14 -8.08
N ARG A 30 -1.37 0.44 -8.85
CA ARG A 30 -2.57 1.12 -8.40
C ARG A 30 -3.78 0.25 -8.68
N ARG A 31 -4.66 0.09 -7.69
CA ARG A 31 -6.01 -0.47 -7.84
C ARG A 31 -7.00 0.52 -7.23
N SER A 32 -8.19 0.63 -7.82
CA SER A 32 -9.27 1.46 -7.28
C SER A 32 -10.55 0.64 -7.24
N ASN A 33 -11.31 0.77 -6.17
CA ASN A 33 -12.63 0.18 -5.98
C ASN A 33 -13.56 1.25 -5.41
N GLY A 34 -14.33 1.90 -6.27
CA GLY A 34 -15.20 3.01 -5.90
C GLY A 34 -14.39 4.14 -5.25
N GLN A 35 -14.68 4.47 -4.00
CA GLN A 35 -14.02 5.55 -3.26
C GLN A 35 -12.68 5.15 -2.63
N ILE A 36 -12.24 3.90 -2.76
CA ILE A 36 -11.00 3.41 -2.14
C ILE A 36 -9.94 3.18 -3.20
N GLU A 37 -8.76 3.74 -2.98
CA GLU A 37 -7.56 3.55 -3.78
C GLU A 37 -6.50 2.77 -3.00
N TYR A 38 -5.97 1.73 -3.63
CA TYR A 38 -4.86 0.95 -3.12
C TYR A 38 -3.61 1.23 -3.95
N TYR A 39 -2.50 1.50 -3.27
CA TYR A 39 -1.20 1.70 -3.91
C TYR A 39 -0.17 0.77 -3.31
N ILE A 40 0.56 0.04 -4.15
CA ILE A 40 1.80 -0.61 -3.75
C ILE A 40 2.93 0.30 -4.21
N ALA A 41 3.78 0.74 -3.28
CA ALA A 41 4.89 1.62 -3.57
C ALA A 41 6.17 1.19 -2.85
N LEU A 42 7.31 1.61 -3.38
CA LEU A 42 8.61 1.43 -2.73
C LEU A 42 9.09 2.75 -2.14
N TYR A 43 9.80 2.65 -1.03
CA TYR A 43 10.54 3.74 -0.41
C TYR A 43 12.00 3.30 -0.25
N ARG A 44 12.91 4.05 -0.88
CA ARG A 44 14.33 3.66 -0.99
C ARG A 44 15.11 3.70 0.33
N GLY A 45 14.63 4.45 1.32
CA GLY A 45 15.28 4.53 2.63
C GLY A 45 15.35 3.18 3.36
N SER A 46 16.23 3.12 4.36
CA SER A 46 16.42 1.97 5.26
C SER A 46 16.00 2.26 6.70
N ASN A 47 15.68 3.52 7.02
CA ASN A 47 15.32 3.98 8.35
C ASN A 47 13.78 4.03 8.50
N LEU A 48 13.25 3.29 9.47
CA LEU A 48 11.80 3.20 9.70
C LEU A 48 11.19 4.52 10.19
N PRO A 49 11.81 5.27 11.12
CA PRO A 49 11.46 6.65 11.44
C PRO A 49 11.28 7.57 10.22
N GLU A 50 12.26 7.66 9.34
CA GLU A 50 12.19 8.49 8.11
C GLU A 50 11.04 8.06 7.20
N LEU A 51 10.81 6.75 7.08
CA LEU A 51 9.66 6.25 6.35
C LEU A 51 8.34 6.71 6.99
N LYS A 52 8.21 6.67 8.32
CA LYS A 52 6.98 7.12 9.00
C LYS A 52 6.75 8.61 8.83
N GLU A 53 7.80 9.41 8.79
CA GLU A 53 7.73 10.83 8.45
C GLU A 53 7.23 11.02 7.02
N ALA A 54 7.80 10.32 6.04
CA ALA A 54 7.34 10.37 4.64
C ALA A 54 5.87 9.91 4.48
N ILE A 55 5.44 8.89 5.23
CA ILE A 55 4.03 8.45 5.28
C ILE A 55 3.13 9.57 5.84
N THR A 56 3.61 10.31 6.84
CA THR A 56 2.89 11.42 7.45
C THR A 56 2.78 12.60 6.49
N ASP A 57 3.85 12.94 5.79
CA ASP A 57 3.87 13.97 4.76
C ASP A 57 2.92 13.63 3.61
N LEU A 58 2.90 12.36 3.19
CA LEU A 58 1.93 11.88 2.21
C LEU A 58 0.50 12.06 2.71
N ALA A 59 0.19 11.66 3.95
CA ALA A 59 -1.14 11.84 4.52
C ALA A 59 -1.55 13.32 4.55
N PHE A 60 -0.61 14.22 4.84
CA PHE A 60 -0.85 15.66 4.79
C PHE A 60 -1.19 16.14 3.38
N LEU A 61 -0.41 15.75 2.36
CA LEU A 61 -0.68 16.09 0.96
C LEU A 61 -2.07 15.58 0.52
N LEU A 62 -2.38 14.34 0.82
CA LEU A 62 -3.67 13.71 0.50
C LEU A 62 -4.83 14.38 1.22
N SER A 63 -4.64 14.84 2.46
CA SER A 63 -5.67 15.58 3.20
C SER A 63 -6.04 16.90 2.51
N LYS A 64 -5.07 17.60 1.91
CA LYS A 64 -5.30 18.82 1.12
C LYS A 64 -6.08 18.54 -0.16
N GLU A 65 -6.04 17.31 -0.66
CA GLU A 65 -6.80 16.83 -1.81
C GLU A 65 -8.20 16.30 -1.42
N GLY A 66 -8.59 16.45 -0.15
CA GLY A 66 -9.88 15.97 0.37
C GLY A 66 -9.94 14.45 0.56
N LYS A 67 -8.79 13.77 0.56
CA LYS A 67 -8.68 12.34 0.82
C LYS A 67 -8.54 12.07 2.33
N LYS A 68 -8.85 10.84 2.73
CA LYS A 68 -8.77 10.34 4.10
C LYS A 68 -8.14 8.95 4.12
N GLY A 69 -7.74 8.48 5.29
CA GLY A 69 -7.32 7.11 5.55
C GLY A 69 -8.01 6.56 6.80
N ASP A 70 -7.72 5.31 7.12
CA ASP A 70 -8.23 4.59 8.28
C ASP A 70 -7.05 4.03 9.11
N LYS A 71 -7.33 3.14 10.05
CA LYS A 71 -6.35 2.43 10.90
C LYS A 71 -5.31 1.63 10.12
N ASP A 72 -5.66 1.21 8.91
CA ASP A 72 -4.81 0.47 7.97
C ASP A 72 -4.35 1.35 6.79
N PHE A 73 -4.14 2.65 7.02
CA PHE A 73 -3.73 3.60 5.99
C PHE A 73 -2.44 3.16 5.26
N ALA A 74 -1.41 2.71 5.99
CA ALA A 74 -0.17 2.24 5.40
C ALA A 74 0.36 0.97 6.07
N THR A 75 0.52 -0.11 5.29
CA THR A 75 1.13 -1.38 5.72
C THR A 75 2.55 -1.47 5.20
N ILE A 76 3.53 -1.66 6.08
CA ILE A 76 4.96 -1.55 5.80
C ILE A 76 5.64 -2.92 5.85
N TYR A 77 6.36 -3.24 4.79
CA TYR A 77 7.20 -4.42 4.67
C TYR A 77 8.65 -3.99 4.45
N ALA A 78 9.58 -4.56 5.22
CA ALA A 78 11.00 -4.48 4.92
C ALA A 78 11.31 -5.47 3.79
N VAL A 79 12.04 -4.99 2.77
CA VAL A 79 12.38 -5.78 1.58
C VAL A 79 13.88 -5.70 1.34
N GLU A 80 14.50 -6.84 1.04
CA GLU A 80 15.88 -6.89 0.56
C GLU A 80 15.93 -6.62 -0.96
N ASP A 81 16.81 -5.72 -1.38
CA ASP A 81 16.87 -5.21 -2.77
C ASP A 81 16.98 -6.29 -3.86
N LYS A 82 17.58 -7.44 -3.53
CA LYS A 82 17.72 -8.59 -4.45
C LYS A 82 16.40 -9.27 -4.85
N TYR A 83 15.30 -9.04 -4.13
CA TYR A 83 14.01 -9.72 -4.38
C TYR A 83 12.99 -8.85 -5.11
N ILE A 84 13.21 -7.54 -5.22
CA ILE A 84 12.25 -6.60 -5.83
C ILE A 84 11.98 -6.97 -7.30
N GLY A 85 13.03 -7.33 -8.06
CA GLY A 85 12.89 -7.73 -9.47
C GLY A 85 12.17 -9.09 -9.68
N LYS A 86 12.14 -9.96 -8.67
CA LYS A 86 11.47 -11.28 -8.74
C LYS A 86 10.03 -11.23 -8.24
N GLY A 87 9.77 -10.47 -7.17
CA GLY A 87 8.43 -10.28 -6.60
C GLY A 87 7.49 -9.49 -7.52
N LEU A 88 8.00 -8.44 -8.18
CA LEU A 88 7.19 -7.63 -9.11
C LEU A 88 6.82 -8.37 -10.41
N GLY A 89 7.71 -9.23 -10.91
CA GLY A 89 7.44 -10.06 -12.08
C GLY A 89 6.36 -11.12 -11.83
N GLY A 90 6.31 -11.69 -10.61
CA GLY A 90 5.28 -12.66 -10.21
C GLY A 90 3.90 -12.06 -9.98
N PHE A 91 3.82 -10.87 -9.36
CA PHE A 91 2.56 -10.19 -9.07
C PHE A 91 1.78 -9.75 -10.32
N LEU A 92 2.48 -9.34 -11.39
CA LEU A 92 1.84 -9.01 -12.66
C LEU A 92 1.20 -10.24 -13.35
N GLY A 93 1.74 -11.44 -13.12
CA GLY A 93 1.17 -12.71 -13.62
C GLY A 93 -0.04 -13.21 -12.81
N ALA A 94 -0.06 -12.99 -11.49
CA ALA A 94 -1.12 -13.49 -10.61
C ALA A 94 -2.38 -12.59 -10.56
N GLY A 95 -2.25 -11.30 -10.90
CA GLY A 95 -3.33 -10.30 -10.81
C GLY A 95 -4.49 -10.45 -11.81
N ILE A 96 -4.47 -11.46 -12.69
CA ILE A 96 -5.52 -11.74 -13.68
C ILE A 96 -6.55 -12.77 -13.12
N GLY A 97 -6.24 -13.51 -12.05
CA GLY A 97 -7.06 -14.63 -11.57
C GLY A 97 -8.14 -14.33 -10.50
N TYR A 98 -8.20 -13.13 -9.92
CA TYR A 98 -8.94 -12.87 -8.68
C TYR A 98 -10.13 -11.91 -8.86
N GLN A 99 -11.14 -12.29 -9.65
CA GLN A 99 -12.27 -11.41 -10.02
C GLN A 99 -13.66 -11.91 -9.56
N ILE A 100 -13.78 -12.78 -8.53
CA ILE A 100 -15.05 -13.53 -8.28
C ILE A 100 -15.53 -13.59 -6.81
N GLY A 101 -15.22 -12.63 -5.93
CA GLY A 101 -15.69 -12.71 -4.52
C GLY A 101 -16.02 -11.36 -3.90
N GLY A 102 -17.31 -11.10 -3.61
CA GLY A 102 -17.79 -9.85 -3.00
C GLY A 102 -17.31 -9.54 -1.57
N PHE A 103 -17.92 -8.55 -0.94
CA PHE A 103 -17.41 -7.76 0.22
C PHE A 103 -16.97 -8.56 1.47
N ALA A 104 -17.61 -9.69 1.81
CA ALA A 104 -17.18 -10.55 2.92
C ALA A 104 -16.04 -11.51 2.55
N GLY A 105 -15.96 -11.91 1.28
CA GLY A 105 -14.82 -12.63 0.71
C GLY A 105 -13.64 -11.72 0.39
N LEU A 106 -13.85 -10.40 0.36
CA LEU A 106 -12.79 -9.41 0.17
C LEU A 106 -11.92 -9.26 1.42
N LEU A 107 -12.40 -9.28 2.66
CA LEU A 107 -11.50 -9.18 3.81
C LEU A 107 -10.79 -10.51 4.13
N LEU A 108 -11.51 -11.63 4.10
CA LEU A 108 -10.92 -12.96 4.32
C LEU A 108 -10.19 -13.52 3.10
N GLY A 109 -10.43 -12.98 1.90
CA GLY A 109 -9.74 -13.34 0.68
C GLY A 109 -8.70 -12.32 0.20
N PHE A 110 -8.76 -11.06 0.63
CA PHE A 110 -7.64 -10.12 0.51
C PHE A 110 -6.61 -10.38 1.59
N VAL A 111 -7.03 -10.77 2.80
CA VAL A 111 -6.09 -11.29 3.80
C VAL A 111 -5.78 -12.75 3.45
N GLY A 112 -6.73 -13.69 3.38
CA GLY A 112 -6.43 -15.11 3.12
C GLY A 112 -5.99 -15.52 1.70
N GLY A 113 -6.34 -14.77 0.66
CA GLY A 113 -6.01 -15.08 -0.74
C GLY A 113 -4.80 -14.31 -1.27
N ILE A 114 -4.50 -13.13 -0.71
CA ILE A 114 -3.14 -12.59 -0.78
C ILE A 114 -2.26 -13.45 0.13
N LEU A 115 -2.66 -13.79 1.37
CA LEU A 115 -1.93 -14.72 2.26
C LEU A 115 -1.71 -16.12 1.69
N ALA A 116 -2.60 -16.71 0.89
CA ALA A 116 -2.32 -18.02 0.30
C ALA A 116 -1.21 -17.96 -0.77
N GLY A 117 -1.06 -16.82 -1.45
CA GLY A 117 0.11 -16.50 -2.30
C GLY A 117 1.30 -15.93 -1.51
N GLU A 118 1.06 -15.21 -0.41
CA GLU A 118 2.03 -14.60 0.51
C GLU A 118 2.61 -15.63 1.50
N LEU A 119 1.99 -16.81 1.68
CA LEU A 119 2.62 -17.95 2.33
C LEU A 119 3.74 -18.51 1.43
N ALA A 120 3.73 -18.22 0.12
CA ALA A 120 4.91 -18.38 -0.73
C ALA A 120 5.87 -17.16 -0.64
N ASP A 121 5.42 -15.98 -0.18
CA ASP A 121 6.30 -14.83 0.11
C ASP A 121 7.15 -15.01 1.38
N ILE A 122 6.84 -16.00 2.24
CA ILE A 122 7.75 -16.48 3.30
C ILE A 122 9.09 -16.96 2.69
N ILE A 123 9.12 -17.26 1.39
CA ILE A 123 10.31 -17.71 0.66
C ILE A 123 11.04 -16.51 -0.03
N ALA A 124 10.46 -15.31 -0.09
CA ALA A 124 10.91 -14.20 -0.95
C ALA A 124 11.43 -12.92 -0.23
N GLY A 125 11.81 -13.00 1.05
CA GLY A 125 12.63 -11.96 1.69
C GLY A 125 11.91 -10.66 2.05
N GLU A 126 10.58 -10.69 2.22
CA GLU A 126 9.80 -9.59 2.75
C GLU A 126 9.38 -9.86 4.21
N LYS A 127 9.41 -8.82 5.05
CA LYS A 127 9.01 -8.92 6.47
C LYS A 127 8.07 -7.80 6.84
N LEU A 128 6.88 -8.13 7.36
CA LEU A 128 5.97 -7.13 7.93
C LEU A 128 6.65 -6.45 9.13
N VAL A 129 6.77 -5.12 9.07
CA VAL A 129 7.43 -4.31 10.12
C VAL A 129 6.52 -3.29 10.77
N GLY A 130 5.33 -3.03 10.22
CA GLY A 130 4.35 -2.19 10.89
C GLY A 130 3.11 -1.87 10.06
N VAL A 131 2.11 -1.34 10.76
CA VAL A 131 0.91 -0.72 10.18
C VAL A 131 0.82 0.68 10.79
N VAL A 132 0.53 1.68 9.95
CA VAL A 132 0.40 3.08 10.34
C VAL A 132 -1.04 3.52 10.06
N GLU A 133 -1.70 3.99 11.11
CA GLU A 133 -3.01 4.64 11.04
C GLU A 133 -2.89 6.03 10.42
N TRP A 134 -3.97 6.50 9.82
CA TRP A 134 -4.07 7.86 9.29
C TRP A 134 -3.71 8.91 10.36
N PRO A 135 -2.60 9.67 10.19
CA PRO A 135 -2.04 10.50 11.25
C PRO A 135 -2.69 11.88 11.38
N ILE A 136 -3.61 12.26 10.48
CA ILE A 136 -4.25 13.57 10.51
C ILE A 136 -5.50 13.52 11.39
N LEU A 137 -5.45 14.21 12.53
CA LEU A 137 -6.62 14.41 13.39
C LEU A 137 -7.70 15.19 12.63
N SER A 138 -8.86 14.57 12.43
CA SER A 138 -10.05 15.28 11.93
C SER A 138 -10.71 15.96 13.13
N TYR A 139 -10.55 17.28 13.25
CA TYR A 139 -11.39 18.08 14.14
C TYR A 139 -12.78 18.15 13.50
N TYR A 140 -13.73 17.42 14.10
CA TYR A 140 -15.17 17.58 13.83
C TYR A 140 -15.75 18.66 14.73
#